data_AF-A0A924DGM3-F1
#
_entry.id   AF-A0A924DGM3-F1
#
_cell.length_a   1.000
_cell.length_b   1.000
_cell.length_c   1.000
_cell.angle_alpha   90.00
_cell.angle_beta   90.00
_cell.angle_gamma   90.00
#
_symmetry.space_group_name_H-M   'P 1'
#
loop_
_entity.id
_entity.type
_entity.pdbx_description
1 polymer ?
#
loop_
_entity_poly.entity_id
_entity_poly.type
_entity_poly.pdbx_seq_one_letter_code
_entity_poly.pdbx_strand_id
1 'polypeptide(L)'
;MARNPRDKEALEELKKVEAFWQIALPTHFKTLYTHFEHPFLAPCEFSSLAQIASGEGREYGMLPQYLPFGKGVGESGTYGFYLTPTNQLGPIPIAHQDEETGSVRPVASSFEAFLRHCVIVGRYETEDNWLEGERDTQEEAERYEYSRLLDIPEALFFGELPRNEAELYERLIKWDVQDATTLLHLGCVKRWRGEEERALDFFHRAGEATPWFGDCAYLFGDVYRVQEKFERAVKAYWSVAQSLLPLCTETTEWDLGEEHPEADIYEIATDALQQFGTFAPPEIKADPLWRVVVEQDPYDPEVREDFGNLRLQQGDVIGAEREFLNALSLCAGESGSQPQRIYDALIGLYERSGRTRELALARHDKRLRR
;
A
#
# COMPACT_ATOMS: atom_id res chain seq x y z
N MET A 1 8.23 40.35 2.55
CA MET A 1 9.06 39.52 3.45
C MET A 1 10.03 38.75 2.59
N ALA A 2 11.34 38.92 2.81
CA ALA A 2 12.34 38.18 2.06
C ALA A 2 12.20 36.69 2.40
N ARG A 3 11.86 35.85 1.42
CA ARG A 3 11.90 34.38 1.59
C ARG A 3 13.30 33.98 2.02
N ASN A 4 13.41 33.14 3.04
CA ASN A 4 14.69 32.59 3.49
C ASN A 4 15.36 31.90 2.29
N PRO A 5 16.67 32.11 2.02
CA PRO A 5 17.37 31.44 0.93
C PRO A 5 17.14 29.92 0.89
N ARG A 6 17.01 29.29 2.06
CA ARG A 6 16.67 27.87 2.22
C ARG A 6 15.31 27.50 1.63
N ASP A 7 14.28 28.32 1.85
CA ASP A 7 12.94 28.08 1.28
C ASP A 7 12.99 28.06 -0.26
N LYS A 8 13.85 28.91 -0.85
CA LYS A 8 13.99 28.98 -2.30
C LYS A 8 14.64 27.72 -2.87
N GLU A 9 15.64 27.18 -2.18
CA GLU A 9 16.32 25.93 -2.55
C GLU A 9 15.38 24.73 -2.41
N ALA A 10 14.70 24.59 -1.27
CA ALA A 10 13.71 23.54 -1.04
C ALA A 10 12.58 23.57 -2.09
N LEU A 11 12.09 24.76 -2.45
CA LEU A 11 11.07 24.90 -3.51
C LEU A 11 11.56 24.49 -4.90
N GLU A 12 12.86 24.61 -5.19
CA GLU A 12 13.41 24.17 -6.47
C GLU A 12 13.60 22.66 -6.50
N GLU A 13 14.08 22.06 -5.40
CA GLU A 13 14.17 20.60 -5.28
C GLU A 13 12.79 19.93 -5.31
N LEU A 14 11.78 20.52 -4.65
CA LEU A 14 10.38 20.05 -4.73
C LEU A 14 9.87 20.01 -6.18
N LYS A 15 10.24 20.96 -7.03
CA LYS A 15 9.86 20.92 -8.46
C LYS A 15 10.54 19.78 -9.20
N LYS A 16 11.76 19.41 -8.83
CA LYS A 16 12.44 18.24 -9.43
C LYS A 16 11.73 16.96 -9.04
N VAL A 17 11.28 16.86 -7.79
CA VAL A 17 10.40 15.76 -7.33
C VAL A 17 9.06 15.78 -8.08
N GLU A 18 8.41 16.93 -8.28
CA GLU A 18 7.19 16.95 -9.09
C GLU A 18 7.45 16.55 -10.55
N ALA A 19 8.59 16.96 -11.12
CA ALA A 19 8.95 16.69 -12.50
C ALA A 19 9.26 15.21 -12.79
N PHE A 20 10.01 14.53 -11.93
CA PHE A 20 10.33 13.12 -12.14
C PHE A 20 9.13 12.23 -11.85
N TRP A 21 8.36 12.49 -10.79
CA TRP A 21 7.20 11.69 -10.41
C TRP A 21 6.00 12.00 -11.29
N GLN A 22 6.03 13.15 -11.98
CA GLN A 22 4.93 13.69 -12.79
C GLN A 22 3.63 13.80 -11.97
N ILE A 23 3.74 14.28 -10.72
CA ILE A 23 2.61 14.54 -9.82
C ILE A 23 2.71 15.93 -9.21
N ALA A 24 1.57 16.44 -8.74
CA ALA A 24 1.55 17.55 -7.81
C ALA A 24 1.70 17.01 -6.38
N LEU A 25 2.72 17.46 -5.64
CA LEU A 25 2.93 17.03 -4.26
C LEU A 25 1.89 17.70 -3.32
N PRO A 26 1.41 16.99 -2.28
CA PRO A 26 0.52 17.56 -1.28
C PRO A 26 1.09 18.82 -0.61
N THR A 27 0.21 19.74 -0.23
CA THR A 27 0.62 21.00 0.43
C THR A 27 1.42 20.74 1.70
N HIS A 28 0.96 19.82 2.56
CA HIS A 28 1.64 19.50 3.81
C HIS A 28 3.02 18.86 3.57
N PHE A 29 3.19 18.08 2.50
CA PHE A 29 4.50 17.56 2.10
C PHE A 29 5.47 18.70 1.74
N LYS A 30 5.01 19.69 0.96
CA LYS A 30 5.82 20.88 0.65
C LYS A 30 6.13 21.71 1.89
N THR A 31 5.16 21.90 2.78
CA THR A 31 5.36 22.61 4.05
C THR A 31 6.41 21.93 4.91
N LEU A 32 6.37 20.59 5.02
CA LEU A 32 7.34 19.79 5.75
C LEU A 32 8.78 20.08 5.27
N TYR A 33 9.07 19.91 3.99
CA TYR A 33 10.44 20.09 3.47
C TYR A 33 10.92 21.54 3.35
N THR A 34 10.00 22.52 3.37
CA THR A 34 10.41 23.93 3.43
C THR A 34 10.86 24.34 4.84
N HIS A 35 10.47 23.60 5.88
CA HIS A 35 10.80 23.93 7.28
C HIS A 35 11.83 22.96 7.88
N PHE A 36 11.78 21.67 7.52
CA PHE A 36 12.65 20.62 8.06
C PHE A 36 13.61 20.10 6.98
N GLU A 37 14.90 20.01 7.31
CA GLU A 37 15.94 19.54 6.37
C GLU A 37 15.97 18.02 6.31
N HIS A 38 15.84 17.39 7.49
CA HIS A 38 15.70 15.95 7.69
C HIS A 38 14.44 15.71 8.52
N PRO A 39 13.24 15.82 7.91
CA PRO A 39 12.01 15.63 8.65
C PRO A 39 11.97 14.22 9.23
N PHE A 40 11.59 14.13 10.51
CA PHE A 40 11.40 12.88 11.20
C PHE A 40 10.13 12.97 12.03
N LEU A 41 9.21 12.04 11.78
CA LEU A 41 7.98 11.90 12.54
C LEU A 41 7.73 10.39 12.64
N ALA A 42 8.12 9.81 13.77
CA ALA A 42 8.06 8.36 13.99
C ALA A 42 6.69 7.79 13.57
N PRO A 43 6.64 6.62 12.92
CA PRO A 43 7.78 5.76 12.57
C PRO A 43 8.48 6.16 11.25
N CYS A 44 8.16 7.30 10.64
CA CYS A 44 8.70 7.67 9.32
C CYS A 44 9.96 8.56 9.42
N GLU A 45 11.07 8.04 8.87
CA GLU A 45 12.24 8.84 8.51
C GLU A 45 12.10 9.31 7.05
N PHE A 46 11.89 10.60 6.84
CA PHE A 46 11.68 11.15 5.50
C PHE A 46 12.99 11.24 4.73
N SER A 47 13.00 10.72 3.50
CA SER A 47 14.15 10.82 2.60
C SER A 47 14.39 12.28 2.20
N SER A 48 15.63 12.68 1.95
CA SER A 48 15.89 14.04 1.46
C SER A 48 15.27 14.27 0.07
N LEU A 49 14.95 15.51 -0.27
CA LEU A 49 14.39 15.83 -1.58
C LEU A 49 15.30 15.40 -2.75
N ALA A 50 16.61 15.39 -2.55
CA ALA A 50 17.57 14.95 -3.56
C ALA A 50 17.52 13.43 -3.77
N GLN A 51 17.46 12.66 -2.67
CA GLN A 51 17.29 11.20 -2.72
C GLN A 51 15.99 10.87 -3.42
N ILE A 52 14.88 11.48 -2.96
CA ILE A 52 13.59 11.37 -3.61
C ILE A 52 13.79 11.70 -5.07
N ALA A 53 14.15 12.93 -5.46
CA ALA A 53 14.30 13.41 -6.85
C ALA A 53 15.09 12.51 -7.82
N SER A 54 15.99 11.68 -7.28
CA SER A 54 16.82 10.74 -8.06
C SER A 54 16.16 9.39 -8.32
N GLY A 55 15.07 9.07 -7.62
CA GLY A 55 14.41 7.77 -7.62
C GLY A 55 14.96 6.82 -6.54
N GLU A 56 15.68 7.34 -5.54
CA GLU A 56 16.19 6.51 -4.45
C GLU A 56 15.04 5.88 -3.67
N GLY A 57 15.21 4.62 -3.27
CA GLY A 57 14.15 3.80 -2.70
C GLY A 57 13.27 3.11 -3.74
N ARG A 58 13.38 3.45 -5.05
CA ARG A 58 12.82 2.60 -6.09
C ARG A 58 13.68 1.38 -6.31
N GLU A 59 13.01 0.25 -6.53
CA GLU A 59 13.64 -1.03 -6.73
C GLU A 59 13.13 -1.71 -7.99
N TYR A 60 13.90 -2.70 -8.44
CA TYR A 60 13.51 -3.53 -9.57
C TYR A 60 12.20 -4.27 -9.24
N GLY A 61 11.18 -4.14 -10.09
CA GLY A 61 9.89 -4.84 -9.92
C GLY A 61 8.86 -4.07 -9.09
N MET A 62 9.23 -2.90 -8.56
CA MET A 62 8.32 -2.03 -7.82
C MET A 62 7.18 -1.51 -8.69
N LEU A 63 5.98 -1.42 -8.11
CA LEU A 63 4.81 -0.88 -8.79
C LEU A 63 5.05 0.57 -9.25
N PRO A 64 4.69 0.95 -10.49
CA PRO A 64 4.81 2.34 -10.95
C PRO A 64 3.83 3.30 -10.23
N GLN A 65 2.79 2.75 -9.58
CA GLN A 65 1.86 3.51 -8.77
C GLN A 65 2.44 3.91 -7.41
N TYR A 66 3.45 3.18 -6.92
CA TYR A 66 4.04 3.39 -5.61
C TYR A 66 5.26 4.30 -5.70
N LEU A 67 5.28 5.37 -4.92
CA LEU A 67 6.27 6.44 -4.97
C LEU A 67 6.89 6.65 -3.58
N PRO A 68 8.05 6.04 -3.27
CA PRO A 68 8.64 6.11 -1.96
C PRO A 68 9.10 7.54 -1.61
N PHE A 69 8.91 7.93 -0.35
CA PHE A 69 9.38 9.21 0.19
C PHE A 69 10.02 9.10 1.58
N GLY A 70 9.93 7.95 2.24
CA GLY A 70 10.45 7.76 3.59
C GLY A 70 10.66 6.29 3.92
N LYS A 71 11.39 6.02 5.00
CA LYS A 71 11.66 4.69 5.53
C LYS A 71 10.93 4.47 6.83
N GLY A 72 10.52 3.23 7.09
CA GLY A 72 10.07 2.78 8.40
C GLY A 72 11.23 2.72 9.39
N VAL A 73 11.00 3.23 10.60
CA VAL A 73 11.88 3.04 11.76
C VAL A 73 11.18 2.06 12.67
N GLY A 74 11.79 0.88 12.87
CA GLY A 74 11.18 -0.22 13.65
C GLY A 74 10.43 -1.24 12.79
N GLU A 75 10.11 -0.90 11.54
CA GLU A 75 9.53 -1.79 10.52
C GLU A 75 10.41 -1.75 9.26
N SER A 76 10.67 -2.90 8.65
CA SER A 76 11.39 -3.02 7.37
C SER A 76 10.55 -2.46 6.24
N GLY A 77 11.14 -1.62 5.38
CA GLY A 77 10.44 -1.10 4.21
C GLY A 77 10.37 0.42 4.11
N THR A 78 9.45 0.87 3.25
CA THR A 78 9.31 2.27 2.87
C THR A 78 7.87 2.74 2.98
N TYR A 79 7.71 4.04 3.22
CA TYR A 79 6.45 4.76 3.04
C TYR A 79 6.45 5.50 1.71
N GLY A 80 5.32 5.48 1.02
CA GLY A 80 5.20 6.07 -0.30
C GLY A 80 3.79 6.50 -0.67
N PHE A 81 3.69 7.40 -1.63
CA PHE A 81 2.40 7.73 -2.24
C PHE A 81 1.94 6.57 -3.10
N TYR A 82 0.66 6.21 -3.01
CA TYR A 82 0.05 5.21 -3.86
C TYR A 82 -0.97 5.84 -4.81
N LEU A 83 -0.64 5.83 -6.10
CA LEU A 83 -1.41 6.51 -7.14
C LEU A 83 -2.44 5.56 -7.76
N THR A 84 -3.70 5.77 -7.43
CA THR A 84 -4.79 5.02 -8.06
C THR A 84 -5.21 5.68 -9.39
N PRO A 85 -5.78 4.91 -10.34
CA PRO A 85 -6.36 5.47 -11.56
C PRO A 85 -7.43 6.54 -11.31
N THR A 86 -8.10 6.51 -10.15
CA THR A 86 -9.21 7.40 -9.77
C THR A 86 -8.76 8.69 -9.07
N ASN A 87 -7.53 8.77 -8.57
CA ASN A 87 -7.07 9.89 -7.74
C ASN A 87 -6.52 11.09 -8.54
N GLN A 88 -6.96 11.28 -9.78
CA GLN A 88 -6.53 12.41 -10.61
C GLN A 88 -6.91 13.78 -10.00
N LEU A 89 -7.87 13.83 -9.05
CA LEU A 89 -8.38 15.07 -8.43
C LEU A 89 -8.60 14.97 -6.90
N GLY A 90 -8.06 13.95 -6.22
CA GLY A 90 -8.29 13.68 -4.79
C GLY A 90 -7.01 13.61 -3.95
N PRO A 91 -7.14 13.45 -2.61
CA PRO A 91 -5.99 13.15 -1.76
C PRO A 91 -5.28 11.87 -2.24
N ILE A 92 -3.96 11.86 -2.11
CA ILE A 92 -3.13 10.71 -2.51
C ILE A 92 -2.92 9.81 -1.28
N PRO A 93 -3.40 8.56 -1.29
CA PRO A 93 -3.18 7.59 -0.23
C PRO A 93 -1.70 7.35 -0.01
N ILE A 94 -1.37 7.02 1.23
CA ILE A 94 -0.06 6.56 1.64
C ILE A 94 -0.13 5.06 1.86
N ALA A 95 0.86 4.37 1.33
CA ALA A 95 1.06 2.94 1.53
C ALA A 95 2.43 2.69 2.15
N HIS A 96 2.56 1.55 2.80
CA HIS A 96 3.83 0.98 3.24
C HIS A 96 4.15 -0.19 2.32
N GLN A 97 5.38 -0.22 1.79
CA GLN A 97 5.91 -1.40 1.11
C GLN A 97 6.92 -2.07 2.02
N ASP A 98 6.65 -3.32 2.38
CA ASP A 98 7.57 -4.15 3.14
C ASP A 98 8.77 -4.59 2.28
N GLU A 99 9.97 -4.57 2.87
CA GLU A 99 11.22 -4.87 2.16
C GLU A 99 11.43 -6.37 1.95
N GLU A 100 10.93 -7.21 2.85
CA GLU A 100 11.18 -8.66 2.84
C GLU A 100 10.22 -9.38 1.88
N THR A 101 8.93 -9.08 1.98
CA THR A 101 7.85 -9.69 1.20
C THR A 101 7.57 -8.93 -0.10
N GLY A 102 7.94 -7.64 -0.17
CA GLY A 102 7.59 -6.76 -1.28
C GLY A 102 6.10 -6.37 -1.32
N SER A 103 5.31 -6.79 -0.32
CA SER A 103 3.89 -6.48 -0.21
C SER A 103 3.66 -5.00 0.10
N VAL A 104 2.53 -4.47 -0.36
CA VAL A 104 2.17 -3.05 -0.28
C VAL A 104 0.79 -2.95 0.38
N ARG A 105 0.76 -2.36 1.59
CA ARG A 105 -0.46 -2.17 2.37
C ARG A 105 -0.82 -0.70 2.51
N PRO A 106 -2.12 -0.33 2.51
CA PRO A 106 -2.52 1.04 2.81
C PRO A 106 -2.18 1.41 4.26
N VAL A 107 -1.83 2.68 4.46
CA VAL A 107 -1.50 3.23 5.79
C VAL A 107 -2.41 4.42 6.13
N ALA A 108 -2.72 5.25 5.13
CA ALA A 108 -3.57 6.41 5.30
C ALA A 108 -4.21 6.83 3.96
N SER A 109 -5.38 7.46 4.04
CA SER A 109 -6.12 7.96 2.87
C SER A 109 -5.53 9.25 2.27
N SER A 110 -4.69 9.96 3.01
CA SER A 110 -3.98 11.16 2.56
C SER A 110 -2.65 11.35 3.28
N PHE A 111 -1.81 12.27 2.78
CA PHE A 111 -0.58 12.65 3.46
C PHE A 111 -0.83 13.32 4.83
N GLU A 112 -1.89 14.12 4.95
CA GLU A 112 -2.30 14.72 6.22
C GLU A 112 -2.76 13.67 7.23
N ALA A 113 -3.51 12.67 6.77
CA ALA A 113 -3.90 11.54 7.60
C ALA A 113 -2.66 10.73 8.03
N PHE A 114 -1.70 10.53 7.12
CA PHE A 114 -0.43 9.86 7.41
C PHE A 114 0.40 10.58 8.48
N LEU A 115 0.48 11.92 8.44
CA LEU A 115 1.17 12.67 9.49
C LEU A 115 0.55 12.44 10.88
N ARG A 116 -0.79 12.33 10.95
CA ARG A 116 -1.49 11.99 12.20
C ARG A 116 -1.25 10.54 12.60
N HIS A 117 -1.24 9.63 11.62
CA HIS A 117 -0.89 8.22 11.81
C HIS A 117 0.49 8.10 12.45
N CYS A 118 1.51 8.78 11.91
CA CYS A 118 2.85 8.82 12.48
C CYS A 118 2.81 9.21 13.97
N VAL A 119 2.21 10.35 14.31
CA VAL A 119 2.15 10.80 15.72
C VAL A 119 1.43 9.78 16.62
N ILE A 120 0.35 9.16 16.14
CA ILE A 120 -0.43 8.20 16.94
C ILE A 120 0.33 6.87 17.12
N VAL A 121 0.83 6.29 16.03
CA VAL A 121 1.50 4.99 16.00
C VAL A 121 2.90 5.07 16.57
N GLY A 122 3.70 6.04 16.13
CA GLY A 122 5.08 6.19 16.60
C GLY A 122 5.16 6.40 18.12
N ARG A 123 4.21 7.17 18.70
CA ARG A 123 4.11 7.32 20.16
C ARG A 123 3.65 6.05 20.87
N TYR A 124 2.77 5.27 20.25
CA TYR A 124 2.29 4.01 20.81
C TYR A 124 3.42 2.96 20.83
N GLU A 125 4.14 2.78 19.72
CA GLU A 125 5.21 1.79 19.58
C GLU A 125 6.41 2.07 20.48
N THR A 126 6.73 3.34 20.70
CA THR A 126 7.84 3.75 21.57
C THR A 126 7.45 3.87 23.04
N GLU A 127 6.20 3.53 23.39
CA GLU A 127 5.63 3.74 24.73
C GLU A 127 5.86 5.17 25.26
N ASP A 128 5.77 6.15 24.36
CA ASP A 128 6.14 7.54 24.58
C ASP A 128 5.13 8.31 25.45
N ASN A 129 5.15 7.99 26.75
CA ASN A 129 4.26 8.54 27.75
C ASN A 129 4.79 9.85 28.33
N TRP A 130 4.56 10.95 27.63
CA TRP A 130 4.93 12.32 28.04
C TRP A 130 4.37 12.76 29.39
N LEU A 131 3.34 12.09 29.89
CA LEU A 131 2.77 12.40 31.20
C LEU A 131 3.68 11.92 32.35
N GLU A 132 4.63 11.02 32.09
CA GLU A 132 5.42 10.33 33.12
C GLU A 132 6.95 10.54 33.03
N GLY A 133 7.43 11.50 32.21
CA GLY A 133 8.87 11.75 31.99
C GLY A 133 9.39 13.15 32.35
N GLU A 134 10.72 13.31 32.38
CA GLU A 134 11.37 14.63 32.38
C GLU A 134 11.19 15.28 31.01
N ARG A 135 10.72 16.52 30.97
CA ARG A 135 10.45 17.23 29.72
C ARG A 135 11.75 17.64 29.04
N ASP A 136 12.03 17.08 27.87
CA ASP A 136 13.02 17.65 26.95
C ASP A 136 12.41 18.87 26.25
N THR A 137 12.92 20.06 26.60
CA THR A 137 12.43 21.33 26.05
C THR A 137 12.65 21.49 24.55
N GLN A 138 13.64 20.79 23.97
CA GLN A 138 13.90 20.85 22.54
C GLN A 138 12.89 20.00 21.78
N GLU A 139 12.70 18.75 22.21
CA GLU A 139 11.73 17.84 21.59
C GLU A 139 10.29 18.35 21.74
N GLU A 140 9.95 18.90 22.91
CA GLU A 140 8.66 19.55 23.15
C GLU A 140 8.44 20.74 22.18
N ALA A 141 9.47 21.56 21.94
CA ALA A 141 9.40 22.66 20.98
C ALA A 141 9.21 22.19 19.53
N GLU A 142 9.90 21.13 19.13
CA GLU A 142 9.75 20.52 17.79
C GLU A 142 8.32 19.98 17.58
N ARG A 143 7.71 19.35 18.59
CA ARG A 143 6.31 18.87 18.53
C ARG A 143 5.31 20.02 18.37
N TYR A 144 5.47 21.10 19.12
CA TYR A 144 4.66 22.31 18.94
C TYR A 144 4.86 22.91 17.55
N GLU A 145 6.07 22.86 17.01
CA GLU A 145 6.36 23.32 15.66
C GLU A 145 5.67 22.46 14.59
N TYR A 146 5.74 21.13 14.70
CA TYR A 146 4.99 20.22 13.82
C TYR A 146 3.49 20.46 13.90
N SER A 147 2.95 20.56 15.12
CA SER A 147 1.53 20.85 15.35
C SER A 147 1.09 22.12 14.63
N ARG A 148 1.83 23.22 14.81
CA ARG A 148 1.51 24.52 14.21
C ARG A 148 1.68 24.54 12.69
N LEU A 149 2.73 23.93 12.17
CA LEU A 149 3.05 23.99 10.73
C LEU A 149 2.20 23.05 9.89
N LEU A 150 1.85 21.89 10.44
CA LEU A 150 1.17 20.81 9.71
C LEU A 150 -0.30 20.64 10.13
N ASP A 151 -0.82 21.53 10.96
CA ASP A 151 -2.20 21.48 11.49
C ASP A 151 -2.54 20.12 12.12
N ILE A 152 -1.55 19.56 12.85
CA ILE A 152 -1.71 18.34 13.62
C ILE A 152 -2.17 18.75 15.03
N PRO A 153 -3.31 18.25 15.53
CA PRO A 153 -3.80 18.62 16.85
C PRO A 153 -2.79 18.31 17.95
N GLU A 154 -2.52 19.29 18.83
CA GLU A 154 -1.61 19.13 19.98
C GLU A 154 -1.99 17.94 20.88
N ALA A 155 -3.29 17.64 20.99
CA ALA A 155 -3.78 16.50 21.74
C ALA A 155 -3.21 15.15 21.26
N LEU A 156 -2.77 15.04 20.00
CA LEU A 156 -2.09 13.84 19.50
C LEU A 156 -0.66 13.72 20.02
N PHE A 157 0.04 14.84 20.23
CA PHE A 157 1.42 14.85 20.73
C PHE A 157 1.51 14.71 22.25
N PHE A 158 0.54 15.27 22.97
CA PHE A 158 0.62 15.41 24.43
C PHE A 158 -0.48 14.68 25.20
N GLY A 159 -1.44 14.06 24.50
CA GLY A 159 -2.51 13.28 25.12
C GLY A 159 -2.04 11.90 25.59
N GLU A 160 -2.92 11.24 26.35
CA GLU A 160 -2.74 9.86 26.83
C GLU A 160 -2.53 8.90 25.67
N LEU A 161 -1.64 7.91 25.81
CA LEU A 161 -1.44 6.87 24.81
C LEU A 161 -2.63 5.89 24.74
N PRO A 162 -2.88 5.25 23.59
CA PRO A 162 -3.72 4.06 23.55
C PRO A 162 -3.18 2.98 24.50
N ARG A 163 -4.05 2.30 25.24
CA ARG A 163 -3.63 1.27 26.20
C ARG A 163 -3.35 -0.10 25.58
N ASN A 164 -3.81 -0.30 24.35
CA ASN A 164 -3.67 -1.52 23.55
C ASN A 164 -4.02 -1.21 22.09
N GLU A 165 -3.80 -2.19 21.21
CA GLU A 165 -4.05 -2.08 19.77
C GLU A 165 -5.51 -1.77 19.43
N ALA A 166 -6.47 -2.35 20.15
CA ALA A 166 -7.88 -2.04 19.91
C ALA A 166 -8.19 -0.54 20.13
N GLU A 167 -7.63 0.06 21.20
CA GLU A 167 -7.75 1.50 21.43
C GLU A 167 -6.95 2.33 20.41
N LEU A 168 -5.82 1.82 19.92
CA LEU A 168 -5.03 2.44 18.86
C LEU A 168 -5.87 2.58 17.59
N TYR A 169 -6.47 1.48 17.10
CA TYR A 169 -7.31 1.49 15.91
C TYR A 169 -8.58 2.33 16.09
N GLU A 170 -9.21 2.31 17.27
CA GLU A 170 -10.34 3.19 17.60
C GLU A 170 -9.96 4.68 17.56
N ARG A 171 -8.68 5.00 17.78
CA ARG A 171 -8.15 6.36 17.69
C ARG A 171 -7.80 6.73 16.25
N LEU A 172 -7.13 5.85 15.52
CA LEU A 172 -6.76 6.06 14.11
C LEU A 172 -8.00 6.35 13.26
N ILE A 173 -9.06 5.56 13.41
CA ILE A 173 -10.28 5.71 12.59
C ILE A 173 -11.00 7.06 12.79
N LYS A 174 -10.80 7.71 13.95
CA LYS A 174 -11.36 9.05 14.20
C LYS A 174 -10.67 10.14 13.40
N TRP A 175 -9.40 9.92 13.04
CA TRP A 175 -8.57 10.86 12.29
C TRP A 175 -8.47 10.52 10.82
N ASP A 176 -8.74 9.27 10.46
CA ASP A 176 -8.87 8.81 9.08
C ASP A 176 -9.97 7.76 8.96
N VAL A 177 -11.18 8.18 8.58
CA VAL A 177 -12.35 7.30 8.46
C VAL A 177 -12.27 6.35 7.25
N GLN A 178 -11.30 6.55 6.37
CA GLN A 178 -11.06 5.78 5.15
C GLN A 178 -9.75 4.98 5.21
N ASP A 179 -9.09 4.92 6.36
CA ASP A 179 -7.96 4.01 6.56
C ASP A 179 -8.44 2.56 6.51
N ALA A 180 -8.17 1.91 5.38
CA ALA A 180 -8.58 0.53 5.14
C ALA A 180 -7.93 -0.44 6.13
N THR A 181 -6.65 -0.29 6.45
CA THR A 181 -5.96 -1.18 7.38
C THR A 181 -6.57 -1.07 8.77
N THR A 182 -6.85 0.15 9.25
CA THR A 182 -7.57 0.34 10.52
C THR A 182 -8.98 -0.25 10.48
N LEU A 183 -9.72 -0.07 9.38
CA LEU A 183 -11.05 -0.66 9.22
C LEU A 183 -11.01 -2.19 9.28
N LEU A 184 -10.03 -2.82 8.62
CA LEU A 184 -9.85 -4.27 8.63
C LEU A 184 -9.50 -4.78 10.04
N HIS A 185 -8.57 -4.16 10.76
CA HIS A 185 -8.27 -4.53 12.14
C HIS A 185 -9.50 -4.43 13.06
N LEU A 186 -10.27 -3.34 12.96
CA LEU A 186 -11.53 -3.21 13.71
C LEU A 186 -12.54 -4.31 13.30
N GLY A 187 -12.59 -4.67 12.03
CA GLY A 187 -13.40 -5.78 11.51
C GLY A 187 -12.97 -7.13 12.10
N CYS A 188 -11.67 -7.42 12.15
CA CYS A 188 -11.12 -8.63 12.77
C CYS A 188 -11.45 -8.69 14.27
N VAL A 189 -11.31 -7.58 15.00
CA VAL A 189 -11.72 -7.49 16.41
C VAL A 189 -13.22 -7.79 16.58
N LYS A 190 -14.08 -7.32 15.66
CA LYS A 190 -15.51 -7.64 15.69
C LYS A 190 -15.78 -9.11 15.39
N ARG A 191 -15.08 -9.68 14.42
CA ARG A 191 -15.17 -11.09 14.07
C ARG A 191 -14.76 -11.98 15.25
N TRP A 192 -13.65 -11.68 15.91
CA TRP A 192 -13.16 -12.43 17.08
C TRP A 192 -14.17 -12.44 18.24
N ARG A 193 -14.97 -11.37 18.37
CA ARG A 193 -16.08 -11.28 19.34
C ARG A 193 -17.37 -11.98 18.89
N GLY A 194 -17.38 -12.63 17.74
CA GLY A 194 -18.56 -13.26 17.14
C GLY A 194 -19.54 -12.28 16.49
N GLU A 195 -19.15 -11.01 16.31
CA GLU A 195 -19.99 -9.97 15.69
C GLU A 195 -19.81 -9.95 14.14
N GLU A 196 -20.04 -11.09 13.48
CA GLU A 196 -19.70 -11.30 12.06
C GLU A 196 -20.33 -10.27 11.09
N GLU A 197 -21.60 -9.90 11.28
CA GLU A 197 -22.25 -8.89 10.43
C GLU A 197 -21.57 -7.53 10.52
N ARG A 198 -21.06 -7.16 11.72
CA ARG A 198 -20.31 -5.91 11.90
C ARG A 198 -18.92 -6.01 11.31
N ALA A 199 -18.28 -7.18 11.40
CA ALA A 199 -17.00 -7.40 10.73
C ALA A 199 -17.13 -7.19 9.21
N LEU A 200 -18.18 -7.76 8.61
CA LEU A 200 -18.47 -7.58 7.18
C LEU A 200 -18.74 -6.11 6.80
N ASP A 201 -19.38 -5.31 7.67
CA ASP A 201 -19.55 -3.86 7.45
C ASP A 201 -18.20 -3.13 7.41
N PHE A 202 -17.29 -3.44 8.35
CA PHE A 202 -15.95 -2.88 8.37
C PHE A 202 -15.14 -3.28 7.12
N PHE A 203 -15.17 -4.56 6.74
CA PHE A 203 -14.49 -5.05 5.54
C PHE A 203 -15.06 -4.41 4.27
N HIS A 204 -16.37 -4.14 4.22
CA HIS A 204 -17.01 -3.46 3.10
C HIS A 204 -16.47 -2.05 2.95
N ARG A 205 -16.46 -1.28 4.05
CA ARG A 205 -15.97 0.10 4.07
C ARG A 205 -14.49 0.17 3.70
N ALA A 206 -13.69 -0.81 4.12
CA ALA A 206 -12.28 -0.92 3.74
C ALA A 206 -12.13 -1.14 2.24
N GLY A 207 -12.88 -2.09 1.66
CA GLY A 207 -12.90 -2.35 0.22
C GLY A 207 -13.38 -1.16 -0.61
N GLU A 208 -14.33 -0.38 -0.10
CA GLU A 208 -14.75 0.88 -0.75
C GLU A 208 -13.66 1.96 -0.71
N ALA A 209 -12.92 2.06 0.39
CA ALA A 209 -11.86 3.04 0.57
C ALA A 209 -10.61 2.70 -0.26
N THR A 210 -10.22 1.42 -0.31
CA THR A 210 -9.06 0.93 -1.06
C THR A 210 -9.44 -0.28 -1.93
N PRO A 211 -10.12 -0.06 -3.08
CA PRO A 211 -10.56 -1.16 -3.96
C PRO A 211 -9.41 -1.99 -4.57
N TRP A 212 -8.19 -1.48 -4.48
CA TRP A 212 -6.97 -2.11 -4.99
C TRP A 212 -6.30 -3.05 -3.97
N PHE A 213 -6.73 -3.03 -2.70
CA PHE A 213 -6.15 -3.85 -1.64
C PHE A 213 -6.85 -5.21 -1.56
N GLY A 214 -6.14 -6.30 -1.87
CA GLY A 214 -6.69 -7.65 -2.02
C GLY A 214 -7.23 -8.24 -0.73
N ASP A 215 -6.62 -7.87 0.40
CA ASP A 215 -6.91 -8.36 1.73
C ASP A 215 -8.35 -8.15 2.18
N CYS A 216 -8.98 -7.04 1.76
CA CYS A 216 -10.39 -6.78 1.99
C CYS A 216 -11.25 -7.94 1.45
N ALA A 217 -10.99 -8.36 0.22
CA ALA A 217 -11.72 -9.45 -0.43
C ALA A 217 -11.41 -10.81 0.19
N TYR A 218 -10.18 -11.01 0.64
CA TYR A 218 -9.80 -12.21 1.36
C TYR A 218 -10.58 -12.37 2.68
N LEU A 219 -10.63 -11.33 3.50
CA LEU A 219 -11.34 -11.35 4.79
C LEU A 219 -12.86 -11.58 4.60
N PHE A 220 -13.43 -11.07 3.51
CA PHE A 220 -14.79 -11.44 3.08
C PHE A 220 -14.92 -12.92 2.76
N GLY A 221 -14.01 -13.44 1.94
CA GLY A 221 -13.98 -14.83 1.53
C GLY A 221 -13.90 -15.77 2.71
N ASP A 222 -13.04 -15.45 3.67
CA ASP A 222 -12.82 -16.25 4.86
C ASP A 222 -14.04 -16.29 5.80
N VAL A 223 -14.70 -15.16 6.03
CA VAL A 223 -15.98 -15.14 6.77
C VAL A 223 -17.04 -15.99 6.07
N TYR A 224 -17.19 -15.86 4.74
CA TYR A 224 -18.17 -16.66 4.00
C TYR A 224 -17.83 -18.15 3.96
N ARG A 225 -16.54 -18.50 3.93
CA ARG A 225 -16.05 -19.88 3.97
C ARG A 225 -16.42 -20.53 5.31
N VAL A 226 -16.15 -19.86 6.43
CA VAL A 226 -16.53 -20.35 7.78
C VAL A 226 -18.04 -20.52 7.93
N GLN A 227 -18.82 -19.65 7.29
CA GLN A 227 -20.29 -19.76 7.23
C GLN A 227 -20.81 -20.81 6.22
N GLU A 228 -19.92 -21.58 5.57
CA GLU A 228 -20.24 -22.55 4.50
C GLU A 228 -20.98 -21.94 3.29
N LYS A 229 -20.88 -20.63 3.09
CA LYS A 229 -21.44 -19.90 1.94
C LYS A 229 -20.46 -19.92 0.77
N PHE A 230 -20.12 -21.12 0.29
CA PHE A 230 -19.03 -21.33 -0.68
C PHE A 230 -19.17 -20.53 -1.98
N GLU A 231 -20.38 -20.32 -2.51
CA GLU A 231 -20.59 -19.48 -3.71
C GLU A 231 -20.15 -18.02 -3.49
N ARG A 232 -20.33 -17.48 -2.28
CA ARG A 232 -19.90 -16.12 -1.94
C ARG A 232 -18.41 -16.08 -1.63
N ALA A 233 -17.90 -17.10 -0.94
CA ALA A 233 -16.48 -17.24 -0.66
C ALA A 233 -15.66 -17.27 -1.95
N VAL A 234 -16.08 -18.08 -2.94
CA VAL A 234 -15.42 -18.17 -4.25
C VAL A 234 -15.43 -16.83 -4.98
N LYS A 235 -16.52 -16.07 -4.94
CA LYS A 235 -16.55 -14.72 -5.55
C LYS A 235 -15.56 -13.76 -4.89
N ALA A 236 -15.39 -13.86 -3.57
CA ALA A 236 -14.47 -13.03 -2.82
C ALA A 236 -13.00 -13.44 -3.10
N TYR A 237 -12.68 -14.74 -3.06
CA TYR A 237 -11.35 -15.23 -3.43
C TYR A 237 -11.00 -14.96 -4.91
N TRP A 238 -12.00 -14.99 -5.79
CA TRP A 238 -11.81 -14.57 -7.18
C TRP A 238 -11.42 -13.10 -7.29
N SER A 239 -11.98 -12.23 -6.45
CA SER A 239 -11.58 -10.83 -6.39
C SER A 239 -10.14 -10.67 -5.91
N VAL A 240 -9.65 -11.51 -4.99
CA VAL A 240 -8.23 -11.54 -4.59
C VAL A 240 -7.35 -11.92 -5.79
N ALA A 241 -7.73 -12.99 -6.52
CA ALA A 241 -6.98 -13.44 -7.70
C ALA A 241 -6.88 -12.38 -8.81
N GLN A 242 -7.84 -11.43 -8.84
CA GLN A 242 -7.87 -10.31 -9.78
C GLN A 242 -7.00 -9.10 -9.34
N SER A 243 -6.53 -9.07 -8.09
CA SER A 243 -5.60 -8.06 -7.57
C SER A 243 -4.16 -8.30 -8.05
N LEU A 244 -3.32 -7.29 -7.86
CA LEU A 244 -1.88 -7.44 -8.02
C LEU A 244 -1.33 -8.26 -6.85
N LEU A 245 -0.37 -9.15 -7.12
CA LEU A 245 0.30 -9.98 -6.10
C LEU A 245 0.88 -9.11 -4.97
N PRO A 246 1.63 -8.01 -5.26
CA PRO A 246 2.11 -7.12 -4.20
C PRO A 246 1.02 -6.40 -3.39
N LEU A 247 -0.26 -6.44 -3.79
CA LEU A 247 -1.36 -5.80 -3.06
C LEU A 247 -2.16 -6.82 -2.22
N CYS A 248 -1.58 -8.01 -2.02
CA CYS A 248 -2.08 -9.04 -1.13
C CYS A 248 -0.98 -9.28 -0.09
N THR A 249 -1.25 -9.00 1.19
CA THR A 249 -0.25 -9.25 2.23
C THR A 249 -0.30 -10.69 2.72
N GLU A 250 0.46 -10.98 3.77
CA GLU A 250 0.36 -12.22 4.51
C GLU A 250 -0.80 -12.17 5.51
N THR A 251 -1.28 -13.35 5.92
CA THR A 251 -2.33 -13.47 6.94
C THR A 251 -1.91 -13.01 8.33
N THR A 252 -0.61 -12.99 8.61
CA THR A 252 0.01 -12.55 9.88
C THR A 252 -0.28 -11.09 10.21
N GLU A 253 -0.54 -10.27 9.18
CA GLU A 253 -1.01 -8.89 9.31
C GLU A 253 -2.39 -8.77 9.98
N TRP A 254 -3.15 -9.87 10.01
CA TRP A 254 -4.52 -9.88 10.51
C TRP A 254 -4.59 -10.81 11.73
N ASP A 255 -5.06 -10.29 12.87
CA ASP A 255 -5.34 -11.09 14.07
C ASP A 255 -6.54 -12.03 13.84
N LEU A 256 -6.29 -13.14 13.12
CA LEU A 256 -7.26 -14.15 12.72
C LEU A 256 -7.31 -15.35 13.68
N GLY A 257 -6.49 -15.33 14.73
CA GLY A 257 -6.37 -16.37 15.75
C GLY A 257 -5.28 -17.41 15.46
N GLU A 258 -4.80 -18.08 16.51
CA GLU A 258 -3.63 -18.99 16.50
C GLU A 258 -3.76 -20.19 15.57
N GLU A 259 -4.98 -20.60 15.19
CA GLU A 259 -5.22 -21.74 14.28
C GLU A 259 -5.25 -21.33 12.80
N HIS A 260 -5.18 -20.03 12.51
CA HIS A 260 -5.15 -19.55 11.14
C HIS A 260 -3.78 -19.84 10.51
N PRO A 261 -3.72 -20.44 9.30
CA PRO A 261 -2.44 -20.66 8.64
C PRO A 261 -1.72 -19.33 8.40
N GLU A 262 -0.41 -19.33 8.62
CA GLU A 262 0.50 -18.27 8.18
C GLU A 262 0.86 -18.52 6.71
N ALA A 263 0.30 -17.72 5.81
CA ALA A 263 0.59 -17.82 4.38
C ALA A 263 0.27 -16.50 3.66
N ASP A 264 0.71 -16.42 2.40
CA ASP A 264 0.29 -15.36 1.49
C ASP A 264 -1.22 -15.42 1.25
N ILE A 265 -1.90 -14.28 1.37
CA ILE A 265 -3.34 -14.21 1.14
C ILE A 265 -3.71 -14.64 -0.29
N TYR A 266 -2.83 -14.34 -1.26
CA TYR A 266 -3.04 -14.76 -2.63
C TYR A 266 -3.00 -16.29 -2.78
N GLU A 267 -2.06 -16.96 -2.10
CA GLU A 267 -1.93 -18.41 -2.10
C GLU A 267 -3.20 -19.05 -1.54
N ILE A 268 -3.64 -18.60 -0.36
CA ILE A 268 -4.87 -19.10 0.29
C ILE A 268 -6.08 -18.90 -0.62
N ALA A 269 -6.18 -17.75 -1.30
CA ALA A 269 -7.27 -17.48 -2.22
C ALA A 269 -7.24 -18.45 -3.42
N THR A 270 -6.07 -18.70 -4.01
CA THR A 270 -5.94 -19.64 -5.14
C THR A 270 -6.22 -21.08 -4.75
N ASP A 271 -5.77 -21.51 -3.57
CA ASP A 271 -6.07 -22.83 -3.01
C ASP A 271 -7.57 -23.00 -2.74
N ALA A 272 -8.21 -21.96 -2.18
CA ALA A 272 -9.64 -21.96 -1.97
C ALA A 272 -10.42 -22.02 -3.29
N LEU A 273 -9.94 -21.35 -4.35
CA LEU A 273 -10.55 -21.44 -5.69
C LEU A 273 -10.41 -22.86 -6.27
N GLN A 274 -9.28 -23.53 -6.03
CA GLN A 274 -9.09 -24.93 -6.42
C GLN A 274 -10.02 -25.86 -5.64
N GLN A 275 -10.09 -25.70 -4.33
CA GLN A 275 -10.90 -26.53 -3.43
C GLN A 275 -12.41 -26.36 -3.67
N PHE A 276 -12.88 -25.12 -3.81
CA PHE A 276 -14.30 -24.77 -3.91
C PHE A 276 -14.74 -24.46 -5.35
N GLY A 277 -13.90 -24.73 -6.35
CA GLY A 277 -14.16 -24.38 -7.73
C GLY A 277 -15.44 -25.00 -8.33
N THR A 278 -16.00 -26.04 -7.72
CA THR A 278 -17.32 -26.57 -8.12
C THR A 278 -18.46 -25.56 -7.92
N PHE A 279 -18.34 -24.65 -6.95
CA PHE A 279 -19.28 -23.57 -6.66
C PHE A 279 -19.01 -22.29 -7.49
N ALA A 280 -17.92 -22.25 -8.26
CA ALA A 280 -17.60 -21.08 -9.06
C ALA A 280 -18.64 -20.87 -10.19
N PRO A 281 -19.21 -19.65 -10.29
CA PRO A 281 -20.10 -19.28 -11.39
C PRO A 281 -19.46 -19.53 -12.78
N PRO A 282 -20.25 -19.89 -13.80
CA PRO A 282 -19.73 -20.14 -15.15
C PRO A 282 -18.91 -18.98 -15.73
N GLU A 283 -19.31 -17.73 -15.45
CA GLU A 283 -18.62 -16.52 -15.89
C GLU A 283 -17.20 -16.40 -15.32
N ILE A 284 -16.97 -16.84 -14.08
CA ILE A 284 -15.66 -16.85 -13.44
C ILE A 284 -14.78 -17.92 -14.10
N LYS A 285 -15.31 -19.14 -14.31
CA LYS A 285 -14.58 -20.23 -14.97
C LYS A 285 -14.24 -19.94 -16.43
N ALA A 286 -15.05 -19.10 -17.09
CA ALA A 286 -14.82 -18.72 -18.47
C ALA A 286 -13.71 -17.68 -18.64
N ASP A 287 -13.33 -16.96 -17.57
CA ASP A 287 -12.23 -16.02 -17.63
C ASP A 287 -10.89 -16.78 -17.78
N PRO A 288 -10.04 -16.46 -18.77
CA PRO A 288 -8.75 -17.11 -18.94
C PRO A 288 -7.81 -17.06 -17.72
N LEU A 289 -7.98 -16.09 -16.81
CA LEU A 289 -7.26 -16.01 -15.54
C LEU A 289 -7.51 -17.26 -14.68
N TRP A 290 -8.68 -17.89 -14.79
CA TRP A 290 -9.01 -19.11 -14.03
C TRP A 290 -7.98 -20.20 -14.28
N ARG A 291 -7.58 -20.39 -15.55
CA ARG A 291 -6.56 -21.36 -15.91
C ARG A 291 -5.21 -21.02 -15.28
N VAL A 292 -4.83 -19.75 -15.25
CA VAL A 292 -3.57 -19.30 -14.64
C VAL A 292 -3.56 -19.57 -13.13
N VAL A 293 -4.66 -19.25 -12.44
CA VAL A 293 -4.68 -19.26 -10.97
C VAL A 293 -5.16 -20.56 -10.34
N VAL A 294 -5.82 -21.44 -11.09
CA VAL A 294 -6.35 -22.73 -10.58
C VAL A 294 -5.71 -23.95 -11.23
N GLU A 295 -5.31 -23.85 -12.50
CA GLU A 295 -4.84 -25.00 -13.29
C GLU A 295 -3.33 -24.96 -13.58
N GLN A 296 -2.68 -23.82 -13.33
CA GLN A 296 -1.26 -23.58 -13.54
C GLN A 296 -0.63 -23.06 -12.24
N ASP A 297 0.64 -22.68 -12.31
CA ASP A 297 1.34 -22.03 -11.21
C ASP A 297 1.13 -20.50 -11.29
N PRO A 298 0.34 -19.89 -10.38
CA PRO A 298 0.12 -18.45 -10.38
C PRO A 298 1.36 -17.63 -9.98
N TYR A 299 2.40 -18.27 -9.44
CA TYR A 299 3.66 -17.65 -9.03
C TYR A 299 4.78 -17.83 -10.06
N ASP A 300 4.49 -18.46 -11.21
CA ASP A 300 5.43 -18.53 -12.34
C ASP A 300 5.41 -17.21 -13.14
N PRO A 301 6.52 -16.44 -13.17
CA PRO A 301 6.58 -15.19 -13.90
C PRO A 301 6.43 -15.35 -15.42
N GLU A 302 6.83 -16.48 -16.01
CA GLU A 302 6.66 -16.74 -17.45
C GLU A 302 5.19 -16.97 -17.79
N VAL A 303 4.46 -17.72 -16.95
CA VAL A 303 3.01 -17.92 -17.11
C VAL A 303 2.26 -16.59 -17.06
N ARG A 304 2.66 -15.70 -16.15
CA ARG A 304 2.11 -14.34 -16.04
C ARG A 304 2.45 -13.47 -17.25
N GLU A 305 3.71 -13.47 -17.73
CA GLU A 305 4.12 -12.75 -18.94
C GLU A 305 3.30 -13.20 -20.17
N ASP A 306 3.20 -14.52 -20.39
CA ASP A 306 2.45 -15.10 -21.50
C ASP A 306 0.97 -14.71 -21.44
N PHE A 307 0.38 -14.71 -20.24
CA PHE A 307 -1.00 -14.28 -20.07
C PHE A 307 -1.19 -12.79 -20.31
N GLY A 308 -0.25 -11.94 -19.85
CA GLY A 308 -0.24 -10.51 -20.15
C GLY A 308 -0.17 -10.24 -21.66
N ASN A 309 0.66 -10.99 -22.38
CA ASN A 309 0.74 -10.92 -23.85
C ASN A 309 -0.58 -11.32 -24.53
N LEU A 310 -1.25 -12.37 -24.06
CA LEU A 310 -2.56 -12.80 -24.56
C LEU A 310 -3.61 -11.70 -24.36
N ARG A 311 -3.69 -11.12 -23.15
CA ARG A 311 -4.61 -10.02 -22.82
C ARG A 311 -4.37 -8.81 -23.72
N LEU A 312 -3.10 -8.48 -23.96
CA LEU A 312 -2.73 -7.38 -24.84
C LEU A 312 -3.17 -7.62 -26.30
N GLN A 313 -3.05 -8.86 -26.80
CA GLN A 313 -3.56 -9.23 -28.13
C GLN A 313 -5.08 -9.13 -28.24
N GLN A 314 -5.79 -9.36 -27.14
CA GLN A 314 -7.25 -9.19 -27.03
C GLN A 314 -7.68 -7.72 -26.85
N GLY A 315 -6.73 -6.80 -26.70
CA GLY A 315 -6.99 -5.38 -26.46
C GLY A 315 -7.30 -5.04 -25.00
N ASP A 316 -7.16 -5.99 -24.07
CA ASP A 316 -7.32 -5.76 -22.64
C ASP A 316 -6.02 -5.20 -22.05
N VAL A 317 -5.86 -3.88 -22.16
CA VAL A 317 -4.66 -3.16 -21.71
C VAL A 317 -4.50 -3.22 -20.19
N ILE A 318 -5.60 -3.17 -19.43
CA ILE A 318 -5.58 -3.15 -17.96
C ILE A 318 -5.21 -4.55 -17.45
N GLY A 319 -5.83 -5.60 -18.00
CA GLY A 319 -5.49 -6.98 -17.67
C GLY A 319 -4.04 -7.30 -18.05
N ALA A 320 -3.58 -6.86 -19.21
CA ALA A 320 -2.20 -7.08 -19.65
C ALA A 320 -1.18 -6.45 -18.70
N GLU A 321 -1.39 -5.19 -18.31
CA GLU A 321 -0.53 -4.50 -17.36
C GLU A 321 -0.50 -5.21 -16.01
N ARG A 322 -1.65 -5.63 -15.48
CA ARG A 322 -1.71 -6.36 -14.21
C ARG A 322 -0.80 -7.60 -14.25
N GLU A 323 -0.92 -8.42 -15.28
CA GLU A 323 -0.11 -9.64 -15.37
C GLU A 323 1.38 -9.35 -15.57
N PHE A 324 1.73 -8.31 -16.33
CA PHE A 324 3.14 -7.89 -16.44
C PHE A 324 3.71 -7.40 -15.11
N LEU A 325 2.92 -6.67 -14.31
CA LEU A 325 3.34 -6.22 -12.98
C LEU A 325 3.47 -7.40 -12.00
N ASN A 326 2.54 -8.36 -12.02
CA ASN A 326 2.67 -9.62 -11.27
C ASN A 326 3.92 -10.41 -11.69
N ALA A 327 4.20 -10.53 -12.99
CA ALA A 327 5.40 -11.19 -13.48
C ALA A 327 6.68 -10.47 -12.98
N LEU A 328 6.69 -9.14 -12.97
CA LEU A 328 7.83 -8.36 -12.49
C LEU A 328 8.07 -8.51 -10.99
N SER A 329 7.03 -8.53 -10.16
CA SER A 329 7.18 -8.72 -8.71
C SER A 329 7.76 -10.10 -8.39
N LEU A 330 7.31 -11.14 -9.09
CA LEU A 330 7.85 -12.50 -8.95
C LEU A 330 9.31 -12.59 -9.42
N CYS A 331 9.69 -11.80 -10.42
CA CYS A 331 11.06 -11.73 -10.93
C CYS A 331 12.07 -11.08 -9.97
N ALA A 332 11.61 -10.38 -8.93
CA ALA A 332 12.49 -9.66 -8.00
C ALA A 332 13.33 -10.60 -7.12
N GLY A 333 12.84 -11.81 -6.82
CA GLY A 333 13.52 -12.80 -5.98
C GLY A 333 14.29 -13.91 -6.71
N GLU A 334 14.09 -14.09 -8.02
CA GLU A 334 14.56 -15.29 -8.74
C GLU A 334 15.77 -15.11 -9.67
N SER A 335 16.77 -15.97 -9.46
CA SER A 335 17.92 -16.11 -10.36
C SER A 335 17.53 -16.88 -11.63
N GLY A 336 17.46 -16.18 -12.77
CA GLY A 336 17.19 -16.78 -14.08
C GLY A 336 16.02 -16.18 -14.85
N SER A 337 15.20 -15.34 -14.20
CA SER A 337 14.09 -14.64 -14.84
C SER A 337 14.58 -13.69 -15.95
N GLN A 338 13.75 -13.47 -16.99
CA GLN A 338 14.03 -12.56 -18.13
C GLN A 338 13.26 -11.22 -18.04
N PRO A 339 13.52 -10.42 -17.00
CA PRO A 339 12.70 -9.26 -16.66
C PRO A 339 12.68 -8.13 -17.68
N GLN A 340 13.77 -8.05 -18.46
CA GLN A 340 13.99 -6.99 -19.43
C GLN A 340 12.91 -7.07 -20.51
N ARG A 341 12.46 -8.27 -20.86
CA ARG A 341 11.36 -8.51 -21.80
C ARG A 341 10.03 -7.99 -21.24
N ILE A 342 9.75 -8.22 -19.96
CA ILE A 342 8.53 -7.73 -19.31
C ILE A 342 8.51 -6.20 -19.27
N TYR A 343 9.65 -5.57 -18.93
CA TYR A 343 9.75 -4.11 -19.04
C TYR A 343 9.60 -3.60 -20.47
N ASP A 344 10.14 -4.30 -21.48
CA ASP A 344 9.92 -3.93 -22.89
C ASP A 344 8.44 -4.01 -23.28
N ALA A 345 7.71 -5.03 -22.78
CA ALA A 345 6.28 -5.15 -22.97
C ALA A 345 5.50 -4.00 -22.32
N LEU A 346 5.81 -3.66 -21.06
CA LEU A 346 5.22 -2.53 -20.33
C LEU A 346 5.51 -1.19 -20.98
N ILE A 347 6.77 -0.94 -21.38
CA ILE A 347 7.17 0.28 -22.09
C ILE A 347 6.34 0.44 -23.37
N GLY A 348 6.25 -0.60 -24.19
CA GLY A 348 5.45 -0.56 -25.42
C GLY A 348 3.96 -0.36 -25.14
N LEU A 349 3.44 -0.95 -24.05
CA LEU A 349 2.06 -0.80 -23.60
C LEU A 349 1.78 0.64 -23.14
N TYR A 350 2.64 1.24 -22.34
CA TYR A 350 2.52 2.62 -21.86
C TYR A 350 2.68 3.64 -22.98
N GLU A 351 3.60 3.41 -23.93
CA GLU A 351 3.75 4.25 -25.14
C GLU A 351 2.46 4.28 -25.96
N ARG A 352 1.86 3.11 -26.24
CA ARG A 352 0.62 3.03 -27.02
C ARG A 352 -0.60 3.60 -26.29
N SER A 353 -0.63 3.49 -24.97
CA SER A 353 -1.73 4.00 -24.14
C SER A 353 -1.57 5.46 -23.71
N GLY A 354 -0.45 6.11 -24.06
CA GLY A 354 -0.19 7.51 -23.71
C GLY A 354 0.12 7.76 -22.23
N ARG A 355 0.55 6.72 -21.49
CA ARG A 355 0.80 6.76 -20.05
C ARG A 355 2.23 7.20 -19.73
N THR A 356 2.46 8.51 -19.81
CA THR A 356 3.81 9.10 -19.81
C THR A 356 4.58 8.92 -18.51
N ARG A 357 3.89 8.89 -17.37
CA ARG A 357 4.51 8.69 -16.05
C ARG A 357 4.98 7.26 -15.89
N GLU A 358 4.08 6.30 -16.07
CA GLU A 358 4.36 4.88 -15.98
C GLU A 358 5.46 4.48 -16.97
N LEU A 359 5.44 5.06 -18.18
CA LEU A 359 6.52 4.90 -19.17
C LEU A 359 7.88 5.39 -18.66
N ALA A 360 7.94 6.57 -18.04
CA ALA A 360 9.17 7.13 -17.51
C ALA A 360 9.73 6.29 -16.35
N LEU A 361 8.85 5.84 -15.45
CA LEU A 361 9.19 4.97 -14.32
C LEU A 361 9.66 3.59 -14.81
N ALA A 362 8.93 2.94 -15.72
CA ALA A 362 9.35 1.66 -16.28
C ALA A 362 10.74 1.74 -16.96
N ARG A 363 11.04 2.85 -17.66
CA ARG A 363 12.38 3.09 -18.23
C ARG A 363 13.45 3.39 -17.17
N HIS A 364 13.07 3.98 -16.05
CA HIS A 364 13.96 4.17 -14.90
C HIS A 364 14.26 2.82 -14.26
N ASP A 365 13.24 2.08 -13.85
CA ASP A 365 13.36 0.83 -13.10
C ASP A 365 14.06 -0.27 -13.92
N LYS A 366 13.85 -0.31 -15.24
CA LYS A 366 14.57 -1.19 -16.16
C LYS A 366 16.10 -1.07 -16.07
N ARG A 367 16.61 0.11 -15.70
CA ARG A 367 18.05 0.43 -15.58
C ARG A 367 18.61 0.18 -14.18
N LEU A 368 17.75 -0.04 -13.19
CA LEU A 368 18.19 -0.41 -11.85
C LEU A 368 18.90 -1.76 -11.90
N ARG A 369 19.92 -1.92 -11.05
CA ARG A 369 20.60 -3.20 -10.89
C ARG A 369 19.71 -4.11 -10.05
N ARG A 370 19.71 -5.39 -10.42
CA ARG A 370 19.20 -6.47 -9.56
C ARG A 370 20.17 -6.73 -8.42
#